data_AF-A0A7C9JPT1-F1
#
_entry.id   AF-A0A7C9JPT1-F1
#
_cell.length_a   1.000
_cell.length_b   1.000
_cell.length_c   1.000
_cell.angle_alpha   90.00
_cell.angle_beta   90.00
_cell.angle_gamma   90.00
#
_symmetry.space_group_name_H-M   'P 1'
#
loop_
_entity.id
_entity.type
_entity.pdbx_description
1 polymer ?
#
loop_
_entity_poly.entity_id
_entity_poly.type
_entity_poly.pdbx_seq_one_letter_code
_entity_poly.pdbx_strand_id
1 'polypeptide(L)'
;MASTRLTGSQAPTAQAAPACERNVAESCCGCVALGGMEPFEWQRLVLYLFMGLRPDADGEEVWAAPTCGLSVPRQNGKSLGVVAARAAYGMIVRGEKVVYTSHLQKTSTETFEELRDFFDHPKVRRRVAKVQSALGRECIRLRNGGRITFLARTRNGGRGQHGDLLIFDEAQELDEDQQASFLPAISASRNPQTLYTGTPPDEGAAGMVFSRIRADALSGRSKTTAWAEWSVPELPEDPSDRALWAAANPSLGITIRESTIAGELEQMGRERFARERLGWWSEQRAEAV
;
A
#
# COMPACT_ATOMS: atom_id res chain seq x y z
N MET A 1 8.68 24.01 30.62
CA MET A 1 7.91 24.09 29.37
C MET A 1 7.74 22.67 28.86
N ALA A 2 6.51 22.19 28.65
CA ALA A 2 6.31 20.88 28.05
C ALA A 2 6.85 20.94 26.62
N SER A 3 7.89 20.15 26.32
CA SER A 3 8.38 20.00 24.96
C SER A 3 7.23 19.49 24.10
N THR A 4 6.80 20.28 23.11
CA THR A 4 5.76 19.87 22.16
C THR A 4 6.25 18.60 21.48
N ARG A 5 5.54 17.48 21.71
CA ARG A 5 5.90 16.19 21.12
C ARG A 5 5.91 16.34 19.60
N LEU A 6 7.01 15.95 18.95
CA LEU A 6 7.10 15.94 17.50
C LEU A 6 6.09 14.93 16.92
N THR A 7 5.26 15.37 15.99
CA THR A 7 4.21 14.57 15.34
C THR A 7 4.41 14.55 13.83
N GLY A 8 4.12 13.42 13.21
CA GLY A 8 4.17 13.23 11.77
C GLY A 8 3.10 14.01 11.02
N SER A 9 3.44 14.50 9.83
CA SER A 9 2.48 15.11 8.91
C SER A 9 1.46 14.07 8.47
N GLN A 10 0.18 14.36 8.70
CA GLN A 10 -0.91 13.50 8.20
C GLN A 10 -1.20 13.72 6.70
N ALA A 11 -0.64 14.79 6.12
CA ALA A 11 -0.70 15.07 4.69
C ALA A 11 0.56 14.55 3.97
N PRO A 12 0.42 13.96 2.76
CA PRO A 12 1.54 13.51 1.96
C PRO A 12 2.37 14.70 1.44
N THR A 13 3.67 14.48 1.23
CA THR A 13 4.55 15.49 0.62
C THR A 13 4.34 15.60 -0.89
N ALA A 14 3.91 14.51 -1.53
CA ALA A 14 3.43 14.53 -2.90
C ALA A 14 2.25 13.57 -3.09
N GLN A 15 1.27 14.00 -3.89
CA GLN A 15 0.10 13.19 -4.21
C GLN A 15 -0.45 13.55 -5.59
N ALA A 16 -1.15 12.58 -6.20
CA ALA A 16 -1.95 12.76 -7.41
C ALA A 16 -3.16 11.83 -7.33
N ALA A 17 -4.32 12.24 -7.82
CA ALA A 17 -5.47 11.35 -7.95
C ALA A 17 -6.42 11.85 -9.04
N PRO A 18 -7.09 10.94 -9.77
CA PRO A 18 -8.17 11.31 -10.65
C PRO A 18 -9.35 11.91 -9.86
N ALA A 19 -10.13 12.75 -10.53
CA ALA A 19 -11.43 13.15 -10.00
C ALA A 19 -12.36 11.92 -9.87
N CYS A 20 -13.23 11.93 -8.86
CA CYS A 20 -14.26 10.92 -8.66
C CYS A 20 -15.60 11.59 -8.37
N GLU A 21 -16.70 10.95 -8.76
CA GLU A 21 -18.05 11.43 -8.48
C GLU A 21 -18.54 11.01 -7.09
N ARG A 22 -18.07 9.86 -6.63
CA ARG A 22 -18.39 9.29 -5.32
C ARG A 22 -17.14 8.67 -4.71
N ASN A 23 -17.11 8.56 -3.38
CA ASN A 23 -16.02 7.92 -2.66
C ASN A 23 -16.57 6.93 -1.63
N VAL A 24 -15.89 5.80 -1.41
CA VAL A 24 -16.30 4.77 -0.46
C VAL A 24 -15.28 4.53 0.67
N ALA A 25 -14.31 5.41 0.85
CA ALA A 25 -13.28 5.28 1.88
C ALA A 25 -13.83 5.37 3.31
N GLU A 26 -14.82 6.22 3.59
CA GLU A 26 -15.45 6.27 4.92
C GLU A 26 -16.17 4.96 5.25
N SER A 27 -16.90 4.40 4.27
CA SER A 27 -17.51 3.07 4.39
C SER A 27 -16.46 1.98 4.61
N CYS A 28 -15.29 2.10 3.96
CA CYS A 28 -14.14 1.22 4.21
C CYS A 28 -13.67 1.30 5.65
N CYS A 29 -13.42 2.52 6.15
CA CYS A 29 -12.97 2.75 7.53
C CYS A 29 -13.98 2.19 8.55
N GLY A 30 -15.27 2.49 8.37
CA GLY A 30 -16.32 1.97 9.24
C GLY A 30 -16.45 0.43 9.19
N CYS A 31 -16.21 -0.18 8.03
CA CYS A 31 -16.22 -1.63 7.87
C CYS A 31 -15.08 -2.30 8.66
N VAL A 32 -13.86 -1.75 8.58
CA VAL A 32 -12.68 -2.35 9.22
C VAL A 32 -12.61 -2.05 10.72
N ALA A 33 -13.23 -0.95 11.17
CA ALA A 33 -13.44 -0.69 12.59
C ALA A 33 -14.24 -1.81 13.29
N LEU A 34 -15.12 -2.52 12.56
CA LEU A 34 -15.84 -3.68 13.12
C LEU A 34 -14.90 -4.83 13.51
N GLY A 35 -13.74 -4.94 12.88
CA GLY A 35 -12.69 -5.91 13.22
C GLY A 35 -11.59 -5.36 14.12
N GLY A 36 -11.78 -4.16 14.69
CA GLY A 36 -10.80 -3.52 15.57
C GLY A 36 -9.65 -2.81 14.85
N MET A 37 -9.74 -2.64 13.54
CA MET A 37 -8.78 -1.87 12.75
C MET A 37 -9.26 -0.42 12.65
N GLU A 38 -8.51 0.51 13.22
CA GLU A 38 -8.79 1.96 13.19
C GLU A 38 -7.72 2.67 12.37
N PRO A 39 -7.97 2.97 11.08
CA PRO A 39 -6.98 3.63 10.24
C PRO A 39 -6.63 5.04 10.76
N PHE A 40 -5.33 5.36 10.81
CA PHE A 40 -4.83 6.70 11.13
C PHE A 40 -5.27 7.71 10.08
N GLU A 41 -5.24 9.01 10.41
CA GLU A 41 -5.71 10.08 9.52
C GLU A 41 -5.06 10.02 8.13
N TRP A 42 -3.73 9.86 8.07
CA TRP A 42 -3.03 9.69 6.80
C TRP A 42 -3.45 8.43 6.03
N GLN A 43 -3.78 7.33 6.71
CA GLN A 43 -4.24 6.09 6.08
C GLN A 43 -5.64 6.27 5.49
N ARG A 44 -6.52 7.00 6.20
CA ARG A 44 -7.85 7.39 5.71
C ARG A 44 -7.74 8.27 4.46
N LEU A 45 -6.79 9.21 4.45
CA LEU A 45 -6.50 10.03 3.27
C LEU A 45 -6.09 9.15 2.08
N VAL A 46 -5.17 8.20 2.26
CA VAL A 46 -4.76 7.30 1.16
C VAL A 46 -5.92 6.43 0.68
N LEU A 47 -6.72 5.88 1.59
CA LEU A 47 -7.94 5.13 1.23
C LEU A 47 -8.90 6.02 0.41
N TYR A 48 -9.05 7.29 0.78
CA TYR A 48 -9.85 8.25 0.01
C TYR A 48 -9.32 8.42 -1.42
N LEU A 49 -8.00 8.58 -1.60
CA LEU A 49 -7.41 8.67 -2.94
C LEU A 49 -7.62 7.41 -3.77
N PHE A 50 -7.59 6.22 -3.14
CA PHE A 50 -7.69 4.93 -3.83
C PHE A 50 -9.12 4.50 -4.14
N MET A 51 -10.09 4.98 -3.35
CA MET A 51 -11.46 4.42 -3.35
C MET A 51 -12.51 5.39 -3.91
N GLY A 52 -12.07 6.28 -4.81
CA GLY A 52 -12.94 7.07 -5.66
C GLY A 52 -13.60 6.22 -6.75
N LEU A 53 -14.87 6.49 -7.02
CA LEU A 53 -15.69 5.85 -8.05
C LEU A 53 -16.09 6.88 -9.12
N ARG A 54 -16.23 6.41 -10.35
CA ARG A 54 -16.78 7.15 -11.48
C ARG A 54 -17.62 6.21 -12.35
N PRO A 55 -18.59 6.71 -13.12
CA PRO A 55 -19.24 5.91 -14.15
C PRO A 55 -18.24 5.57 -15.26
N ASP A 56 -18.37 4.37 -15.81
CA ASP A 56 -17.80 4.03 -17.11
C ASP A 56 -18.73 4.47 -18.27
N ALA A 57 -18.43 4.03 -19.49
CA ALA A 57 -19.20 4.39 -20.67
C ALA A 57 -20.64 3.82 -20.65
N ASP A 58 -20.85 2.72 -19.95
CA ASP A 58 -22.15 2.05 -19.82
C ASP A 58 -22.91 2.52 -18.56
N GLY A 59 -22.30 3.39 -17.75
CA GLY A 59 -22.88 3.95 -16.53
C GLY A 59 -22.63 3.13 -15.26
N GLU A 60 -21.80 2.09 -15.33
CA GLU A 60 -21.46 1.25 -14.19
C GLU A 60 -20.39 1.93 -13.31
N GLU A 61 -20.50 1.79 -11.99
CA GLU A 61 -19.53 2.37 -11.05
C GLU A 61 -18.20 1.60 -11.08
N VAL A 62 -17.17 2.23 -11.65
CA VAL A 62 -15.79 1.73 -11.69
C VAL A 62 -14.85 2.54 -10.82
N TRP A 63 -13.69 1.99 -10.46
CA TRP A 63 -12.65 2.74 -9.76
C TRP A 63 -12.20 3.91 -10.64
N ALA A 64 -12.22 5.11 -10.08
CA ALA A 64 -11.63 6.29 -10.72
C ALA A 64 -10.12 6.07 -10.93
N ALA A 65 -9.48 5.42 -9.95
CA ALA A 65 -8.07 5.03 -9.98
C ALA A 65 -7.91 3.50 -10.08
N PRO A 66 -7.87 2.91 -11.29
CA PRO A 66 -7.57 1.48 -11.46
C PRO A 66 -6.13 1.13 -11.04
N THR A 67 -5.22 2.11 -11.04
CA THR A 67 -3.85 1.96 -10.54
C THR A 67 -3.64 2.89 -9.35
N CYS A 68 -3.13 2.35 -8.25
CA CYS A 68 -2.89 3.07 -7.01
C CYS A 68 -1.45 2.83 -6.53
N GLY A 69 -0.73 3.87 -6.14
CA GLY A 69 0.63 3.79 -5.60
C GLY A 69 0.76 4.47 -4.24
N LEU A 70 1.50 3.84 -3.33
CA LEU A 70 1.80 4.36 -1.99
C LEU A 70 3.26 4.11 -1.63
N SER A 71 4.01 5.19 -1.43
CA SER A 71 5.37 5.11 -0.88
C SER A 71 5.44 5.79 0.48
N VAL A 72 5.66 5.01 1.53
CA VAL A 72 5.81 5.53 2.90
C VAL A 72 7.00 4.82 3.56
N PRO A 73 7.88 5.55 4.28
CA PRO A 73 9.00 4.98 5.02
C PRO A 73 8.61 3.82 5.94
N ARG A 74 9.59 2.98 6.28
CA ARG A 74 9.35 1.73 7.03
C ARG A 74 8.60 1.96 8.34
N GLN A 75 7.80 0.97 8.74
CA GLN A 75 7.10 0.94 10.03
C GLN A 75 6.02 2.03 10.24
N ASN A 76 5.64 2.78 9.20
CA ASN A 76 4.51 3.70 9.32
C ASN A 76 3.14 2.99 9.34
N GLY A 77 3.05 1.72 8.91
CA GLY A 77 1.81 0.93 8.97
C GLY A 77 0.99 0.91 7.67
N LYS A 78 1.66 1.00 6.51
CA LYS A 78 1.00 0.94 5.19
C LYS A 78 0.25 -0.38 4.92
N SER A 79 0.85 -1.52 5.27
CA SER A 79 0.28 -2.84 4.95
C SER A 79 -1.01 -3.09 5.75
N LEU A 80 -1.00 -2.90 7.07
CA LEU A 80 -2.21 -3.09 7.87
C LEU A 80 -3.25 -1.96 7.68
N GLY A 81 -2.82 -0.70 7.68
CA GLY A 81 -3.75 0.43 7.72
C GLY A 81 -4.38 0.82 6.38
N VAL A 82 -3.73 0.50 5.25
CA VAL A 82 -4.24 0.83 3.91
C VAL A 82 -4.53 -0.45 3.12
N VAL A 83 -3.54 -1.33 2.97
CA VAL A 83 -3.66 -2.51 2.10
C VAL A 83 -4.67 -3.51 2.65
N ALA A 84 -4.51 -3.92 3.91
CA ALA A 84 -5.44 -4.83 4.56
C ALA A 84 -6.84 -4.20 4.70
N ALA A 85 -6.94 -2.89 4.96
CA ALA A 85 -8.21 -2.20 5.01
C ALA A 85 -8.97 -2.25 3.68
N ARG A 86 -8.30 -1.87 2.57
CA ARG A 86 -8.86 -1.93 1.21
C ARG A 86 -9.26 -3.35 0.82
N ALA A 87 -8.41 -4.34 1.12
CA ALA A 87 -8.69 -5.75 0.84
C ALA A 87 -9.89 -6.28 1.64
N ALA A 88 -9.93 -6.02 2.94
CA ALA A 88 -11.01 -6.45 3.82
C ALA A 88 -12.36 -5.86 3.40
N TYR A 89 -12.41 -4.56 3.08
CA TYR A 89 -13.62 -3.92 2.56
C TYR A 89 -14.07 -4.55 1.24
N GLY A 90 -13.15 -4.72 0.30
CA GLY A 90 -13.42 -5.38 -0.99
C GLY A 90 -14.04 -6.76 -0.80
N MET A 91 -13.44 -7.59 0.06
CA MET A 91 -13.95 -8.93 0.35
C MET A 91 -15.32 -8.90 1.05
N ILE A 92 -15.49 -8.07 2.10
CA ILE A 92 -16.67 -8.06 2.95
C ILE A 92 -17.89 -7.46 2.25
N VAL A 93 -17.69 -6.33 1.57
CA VAL A 93 -18.77 -5.50 1.03
C VAL A 93 -19.02 -5.80 -0.44
N ARG A 94 -17.94 -6.00 -1.22
CA ARG A 94 -18.01 -6.15 -2.68
C ARG A 94 -17.85 -7.60 -3.15
N GLY A 95 -17.54 -8.53 -2.23
CA GLY A 95 -17.27 -9.92 -2.59
C GLY A 95 -16.02 -10.11 -3.45
N GLU A 96 -15.10 -9.15 -3.43
CA GLU A 96 -13.91 -9.14 -4.28
C GLU A 96 -12.98 -10.32 -3.95
N LYS A 97 -12.35 -10.84 -5.00
CA LYS A 97 -11.23 -11.78 -4.92
C LYS A 97 -9.93 -11.00 -4.98
N VAL A 98 -9.12 -11.09 -3.95
CA VAL A 98 -7.87 -10.35 -3.77
C VAL A 98 -6.69 -11.29 -4.00
N VAL A 99 -5.74 -10.84 -4.81
CA VAL A 99 -4.44 -11.47 -5.02
C VAL A 99 -3.40 -10.58 -4.36
N TYR A 100 -2.92 -10.98 -3.19
CA TYR A 100 -1.85 -10.28 -2.48
C TYR A 100 -0.49 -10.90 -2.83
N THR A 101 0.47 -10.06 -3.18
CA THR A 101 1.83 -10.47 -3.48
C THR A 101 2.86 -9.64 -2.72
N SER A 102 3.93 -10.29 -2.25
CA SER A 102 5.12 -9.65 -1.66
C SER A 102 6.40 -10.23 -2.24
N HIS A 103 7.56 -9.62 -1.99
CA HIS A 103 8.83 -10.15 -2.50
C HIS A 103 9.14 -11.49 -1.83
N LEU A 104 9.01 -11.55 -0.50
CA LEU A 104 9.35 -12.73 0.30
C LEU A 104 8.10 -13.45 0.82
N GLN A 105 8.18 -14.78 0.94
CA GLN A 105 7.13 -15.59 1.59
C GLN A 105 6.90 -15.18 3.04
N LYS A 106 7.97 -14.76 3.74
CA LYS A 106 7.88 -14.29 5.13
C LYS A 106 6.93 -13.09 5.24
N THR A 107 7.11 -12.06 4.42
CA THR A 107 6.24 -10.88 4.39
C THR A 107 4.78 -11.26 4.06
N SER A 108 4.57 -12.17 3.11
CA SER A 108 3.22 -12.68 2.79
C SER A 108 2.57 -13.40 3.97
N THR A 109 3.35 -14.17 4.73
CA THR A 109 2.86 -14.91 5.90
C THR A 109 2.51 -13.96 7.05
N GLU A 110 3.34 -12.96 7.32
CA GLU A 110 3.08 -11.93 8.34
C GLU A 110 1.78 -11.17 8.04
N THR A 111 1.59 -10.68 6.80
CA THR A 111 0.35 -10.00 6.41
C THR A 111 -0.86 -10.94 6.46
N PHE A 112 -0.70 -12.22 6.14
CA PHE A 112 -1.76 -13.21 6.30
C PHE A 112 -2.19 -13.37 7.75
N GLU A 113 -1.23 -13.46 8.68
CA GLU A 113 -1.51 -13.61 10.11
C GLU A 113 -2.24 -12.39 10.66
N GLU A 114 -1.79 -11.18 10.32
CA GLU A 114 -2.45 -9.95 10.72
C GLU A 114 -3.90 -9.87 10.21
N LEU A 115 -4.13 -10.22 8.93
CA LEU A 115 -5.47 -10.18 8.36
C LEU A 115 -6.35 -11.33 8.89
N ARG A 116 -5.77 -12.50 9.18
CA ARG A 116 -6.46 -13.61 9.85
C ARG A 116 -6.97 -13.17 11.22
N ASP A 117 -6.16 -12.47 11.98
CA ASP A 117 -6.53 -12.00 13.32
C ASP A 117 -7.68 -10.98 13.25
N PHE A 118 -7.68 -10.08 12.25
CA PHE A 118 -8.84 -9.22 11.94
C PHE A 118 -10.11 -10.05 11.65
N PHE A 119 -10.00 -11.10 10.84
CA PHE A 119 -11.13 -11.95 10.47
C PHE A 119 -11.57 -12.91 11.59
N ASP A 120 -10.77 -13.15 12.62
CA ASP A 120 -11.17 -13.92 13.80
C ASP A 120 -11.95 -13.06 14.82
N HIS A 121 -11.96 -11.74 14.66
CA HIS A 121 -12.71 -10.83 15.53
C HIS A 121 -14.21 -11.20 15.60
N PRO A 122 -14.87 -11.22 16.78
CA PRO A 122 -16.24 -11.74 16.94
C PRO A 122 -17.30 -11.12 16.02
N LYS A 123 -17.14 -9.84 15.66
CA LYS A 123 -18.07 -9.13 14.76
C LYS A 123 -17.88 -9.51 13.28
N VAL A 124 -16.72 -10.05 12.90
CA VAL A 124 -16.35 -10.34 11.50
C VAL A 124 -16.30 -11.85 11.24
N ARG A 125 -15.90 -12.66 12.22
CA ARG A 125 -15.72 -14.13 12.11
C ARG A 125 -16.89 -14.88 11.48
N ARG A 126 -18.13 -14.43 11.72
CA ARG A 126 -19.34 -15.05 11.11
C ARG A 126 -19.34 -14.98 9.58
N ARG A 127 -18.63 -14.01 8.98
CA ARG A 127 -18.48 -13.87 7.52
C ARG A 127 -17.49 -14.87 6.93
N VAL A 128 -16.58 -15.41 7.74
CA VAL A 128 -15.55 -16.35 7.30
C VAL A 128 -16.17 -17.71 6.99
N ALA A 129 -15.85 -18.24 5.83
CA ALA A 129 -16.19 -19.60 5.40
C ALA A 129 -15.04 -20.57 5.64
N LYS A 130 -13.80 -20.16 5.33
CA LYS A 130 -12.61 -21.00 5.49
C LYS A 130 -11.34 -20.15 5.63
N VAL A 131 -10.45 -20.58 6.51
CA VAL A 131 -9.05 -20.12 6.56
C VAL A 131 -8.17 -21.32 6.20
N GLN A 132 -7.21 -21.10 5.31
CA GLN A 132 -6.19 -22.07 4.95
C GLN A 132 -4.83 -21.46 5.32
N SER A 133 -4.09 -22.13 6.20
CA SER A 133 -2.83 -21.63 6.78
C SER A 133 -1.62 -22.46 6.38
N ALA A 134 -1.76 -23.33 5.38
CA ALA A 134 -0.62 -24.10 4.88
C ALA A 134 0.34 -23.16 4.15
N LEU A 135 1.64 -23.26 4.48
CA LEU A 135 2.68 -22.39 3.93
C LEU A 135 2.66 -22.36 2.39
N GLY A 136 2.64 -21.15 1.81
CA GLY A 136 2.54 -20.93 0.37
C GLY A 136 1.16 -21.20 -0.23
N ARG A 137 0.15 -21.46 0.60
CA ARG A 137 -1.26 -21.66 0.21
C ARG A 137 -2.18 -20.88 1.15
N GLU A 138 -1.67 -19.84 1.79
CA GLU A 138 -2.39 -19.02 2.74
C GLU A 138 -3.57 -18.32 2.05
N CYS A 139 -4.75 -18.47 2.62
CA CYS A 139 -5.98 -17.96 2.01
C CYS A 139 -7.09 -17.79 3.06
N ILE A 140 -7.85 -16.71 2.93
CA ILE A 140 -9.07 -16.45 3.71
C ILE A 140 -10.24 -16.36 2.73
N ARG A 141 -11.29 -17.15 2.96
CA ARG A 141 -12.51 -17.18 2.14
C ARG A 141 -13.71 -16.79 2.98
N LEU A 142 -14.55 -15.92 2.44
CA LEU A 142 -15.78 -15.46 3.05
C LEU A 142 -16.99 -16.16 2.42
N ARG A 143 -18.11 -16.17 3.15
CA ARG A 143 -19.36 -16.83 2.74
C ARG A 143 -20.03 -16.18 1.54
N ASN A 144 -19.74 -14.90 1.27
CA ASN A 144 -20.23 -14.17 0.09
C ASN A 144 -19.36 -14.40 -1.16
N GLY A 145 -18.35 -15.27 -1.10
CA GLY A 145 -17.43 -15.54 -2.20
C GLY A 145 -16.17 -14.66 -2.22
N GLY A 146 -16.11 -13.60 -1.41
CA GLY A 146 -14.92 -12.78 -1.23
C GLY A 146 -13.76 -13.63 -0.71
N ARG A 147 -12.55 -13.38 -1.19
CA ARG A 147 -11.38 -14.20 -0.86
C ARG A 147 -10.11 -13.38 -0.95
N ILE A 148 -9.12 -13.67 -0.13
CA ILE A 148 -7.72 -13.26 -0.38
C ILE A 148 -6.82 -14.49 -0.47
N THR A 149 -5.86 -14.44 -1.39
CA THR A 149 -4.74 -15.40 -1.49
C THR A 149 -3.44 -14.62 -1.33
N PHE A 150 -2.49 -15.17 -0.56
CA PHE A 150 -1.17 -14.58 -0.33
C PHE A 150 -0.11 -15.37 -1.09
N LEU A 151 0.77 -14.67 -1.80
CA LEU A 151 1.76 -15.28 -2.69
C LEU A 151 3.10 -14.54 -2.57
N ALA A 152 4.18 -15.29 -2.34
CA ALA A 152 5.51 -14.78 -2.66
C ALA A 152 5.65 -14.62 -4.17
N ARG A 153 6.27 -13.52 -4.63
CA ARG A 153 6.48 -13.29 -6.05
C ARG A 153 7.49 -14.27 -6.62
N THR A 154 7.08 -14.90 -7.71
CA THR A 154 7.94 -15.70 -8.59
C THR A 154 7.61 -15.32 -10.02
N ARG A 155 8.53 -15.56 -10.97
CA ARG A 155 8.37 -15.19 -12.39
C ARG A 155 7.08 -15.74 -13.05
N ASN A 156 6.51 -16.82 -12.52
CA ASN A 156 5.27 -17.43 -13.03
C ASN A 156 4.12 -17.44 -12.01
N GLY A 157 4.26 -16.73 -10.89
CA GLY A 157 3.34 -16.81 -9.75
C GLY A 157 1.91 -16.35 -10.06
N GLY A 158 1.74 -15.47 -11.06
CA GLY A 158 0.42 -14.98 -11.46
C GLY A 158 -0.42 -15.96 -12.30
N ARG A 159 0.18 -17.02 -12.86
CA ARG A 159 -0.56 -17.98 -13.70
C ARG A 159 -1.59 -18.75 -12.86
N GLY A 160 -2.84 -18.75 -13.34
CA GLY A 160 -3.96 -19.43 -12.66
C GLY A 160 -4.55 -18.64 -11.49
N GLN A 161 -4.07 -17.42 -11.23
CA GLN A 161 -4.72 -16.51 -10.30
C GLN A 161 -5.89 -15.80 -10.97
N HIS A 162 -6.94 -15.55 -10.20
CA HIS A 162 -8.14 -14.84 -10.64
C HIS A 162 -8.63 -13.93 -9.51
N GLY A 163 -8.72 -12.63 -9.79
CA GLY A 163 -9.10 -11.62 -8.81
C GLY A 163 -9.74 -10.37 -9.42
N ASP A 164 -10.13 -9.47 -8.54
CA ASP A 164 -10.62 -8.12 -8.79
C ASP A 164 -9.62 -7.08 -8.27
N LEU A 165 -8.88 -7.41 -7.21
CA LEU A 165 -7.87 -6.57 -6.59
C LEU A 165 -6.52 -7.29 -6.61
N LEU A 166 -5.52 -6.68 -7.24
CA LEU A 166 -4.13 -7.13 -7.23
C LEU A 166 -3.29 -6.20 -6.36
N ILE A 167 -2.50 -6.76 -5.46
CA ILE A 167 -1.63 -6.00 -4.56
C ILE A 167 -0.19 -6.45 -4.77
N PHE A 168 0.68 -5.50 -5.08
CA PHE A 168 2.13 -5.62 -5.06
C PHE A 168 2.66 -4.88 -3.83
N ASP A 169 2.80 -5.59 -2.69
CA ASP A 169 3.52 -5.06 -1.54
C ASP A 169 5.03 -5.24 -1.72
N GLU A 170 5.83 -4.41 -1.07
CA GLU A 170 7.26 -4.28 -1.36
C GLU A 170 7.51 -4.00 -2.85
N ALA A 171 6.76 -3.04 -3.42
CA ALA A 171 6.81 -2.70 -4.84
C ALA A 171 8.20 -2.21 -5.30
N GLN A 172 9.07 -1.78 -4.37
CA GLN A 172 10.46 -1.47 -4.68
C GLN A 172 11.27 -2.68 -5.16
N GLU A 173 10.85 -3.89 -4.81
CA GLU A 173 11.47 -5.15 -5.27
C GLU A 173 10.77 -5.74 -6.49
N LEU A 174 9.83 -5.01 -7.12
CA LEU A 174 9.07 -5.50 -8.25
C LEU A 174 9.83 -5.29 -9.57
N ASP A 175 10.07 -6.39 -10.28
CA ASP A 175 10.58 -6.37 -11.65
C ASP A 175 9.44 -6.43 -12.70
N GLU A 176 9.77 -6.14 -13.95
CA GLU A 176 8.80 -6.08 -15.05
C GLU A 176 8.23 -7.47 -15.41
N ASP A 177 9.05 -8.52 -15.33
CA ASP A 177 8.61 -9.90 -15.61
C ASP A 177 7.57 -10.36 -14.57
N GLN A 178 7.80 -10.06 -13.29
CA GLN A 178 6.87 -10.30 -12.21
C GLN A 178 5.58 -9.52 -12.42
N GLN A 179 5.65 -8.21 -12.70
CA GLN A 179 4.46 -7.40 -12.96
C GLN A 179 3.64 -7.99 -14.12
N ALA A 180 4.30 -8.28 -15.25
CA ALA A 180 3.67 -8.86 -16.43
C ALA A 180 3.02 -10.23 -16.16
N SER A 181 3.61 -11.03 -15.26
CA SER A 181 3.04 -12.33 -14.90
C SER A 181 1.72 -12.23 -14.12
N PHE A 182 1.54 -11.17 -13.33
CA PHE A 182 0.40 -11.02 -12.41
C PHE A 182 -0.73 -10.14 -12.93
N LEU A 183 -0.46 -9.14 -13.80
CA LEU A 183 -1.51 -8.29 -14.37
C LEU A 183 -2.67 -9.06 -15.03
N PRO A 184 -2.42 -10.18 -15.77
CA PRO A 184 -3.51 -10.98 -16.34
C PRO A 184 -4.46 -11.61 -15.32
N ALA A 185 -4.05 -11.71 -14.04
CA ALA A 185 -4.86 -12.34 -12.99
C ALA A 185 -6.16 -11.59 -12.71
N ILE A 186 -6.25 -10.30 -13.06
CA ILE A 186 -7.44 -9.49 -12.82
C ILE A 186 -8.15 -9.03 -14.10
N SER A 187 -7.66 -9.43 -15.28
CA SER A 187 -8.18 -8.93 -16.57
C SER A 187 -9.64 -9.30 -16.85
N ALA A 188 -10.16 -10.36 -16.23
CA ALA A 188 -11.55 -10.78 -16.35
C ALA A 188 -12.49 -10.08 -15.34
N SER A 189 -11.94 -9.27 -14.42
CA SER A 189 -12.76 -8.48 -13.49
C SER A 189 -13.47 -7.37 -14.24
N ARG A 190 -14.71 -7.07 -13.83
CA ARG A 190 -15.47 -5.94 -14.35
C ARG A 190 -14.97 -4.59 -13.84
N ASN A 191 -14.27 -4.58 -12.70
CA ASN A 191 -13.76 -3.36 -12.08
C ASN A 191 -12.41 -3.64 -11.38
N PRO A 192 -11.36 -3.95 -12.16
CA PRO A 192 -10.05 -4.32 -11.61
C PRO A 192 -9.37 -3.12 -10.94
N GLN A 193 -8.62 -3.39 -9.88
CA GLN A 193 -7.72 -2.42 -9.25
C GLN A 193 -6.37 -3.04 -8.92
N THR A 194 -5.29 -2.29 -9.14
CA THR A 194 -3.92 -2.70 -8.79
C THR A 194 -3.29 -1.70 -7.83
N LEU A 195 -2.78 -2.20 -6.70
CA LEU A 195 -2.11 -1.42 -5.67
C LEU A 195 -0.60 -1.74 -5.67
N TYR A 196 0.22 -0.71 -5.68
CA TYR A 196 1.67 -0.78 -5.53
C TYR A 196 2.06 -0.08 -4.23
N THR A 197 2.50 -0.86 -3.23
CA THR A 197 2.86 -0.31 -1.92
C THR A 197 4.30 -0.63 -1.59
N GLY A 198 5.06 0.35 -1.09
CA GLY A 198 6.48 0.15 -0.90
C GLY A 198 7.18 1.29 -0.16
N THR A 199 8.49 1.25 -0.26
CA THR A 199 9.43 2.35 0.06
C THR A 199 10.14 2.75 -1.24
N PRO A 200 10.95 3.81 -1.28
CA PRO A 200 11.82 4.03 -2.44
C PRO A 200 12.79 2.85 -2.62
N PRO A 201 13.10 2.47 -3.88
CA PRO A 201 14.04 1.39 -4.16
C PRO A 201 15.48 1.76 -3.80
N ASP A 202 16.27 0.75 -3.44
CA ASP A 202 17.71 0.89 -3.37
C ASP A 202 18.38 0.69 -4.74
N GLU A 203 19.70 0.91 -4.80
CA GLU A 203 20.46 0.80 -6.04
C GLU A 203 20.48 -0.63 -6.61
N GLY A 204 20.28 -1.65 -5.78
CA GLY A 204 20.29 -3.07 -6.17
C GLY A 204 18.90 -3.65 -6.47
N ALA A 205 17.83 -2.99 -6.03
CA ALA A 205 16.46 -3.45 -6.18
C ALA A 205 15.99 -3.34 -7.63
N ALA A 206 14.99 -4.13 -8.05
CA ALA A 206 14.47 -4.04 -9.41
C ALA A 206 13.79 -2.68 -9.66
N GLY A 207 12.88 -2.25 -8.78
CA GLY A 207 12.38 -0.88 -8.56
C GLY A 207 11.76 -0.07 -9.71
N MET A 208 12.09 -0.37 -10.96
CA MET A 208 11.80 0.44 -12.14
C MET A 208 10.31 0.61 -12.37
N VAL A 209 9.53 -0.46 -12.15
CA VAL A 209 8.07 -0.43 -12.24
C VAL A 209 7.51 0.61 -11.28
N PHE A 210 7.95 0.59 -10.02
CA PHE A 210 7.43 1.49 -8.99
C PHE A 210 7.86 2.94 -9.24
N SER A 211 9.11 3.15 -9.64
CA SER A 211 9.63 4.48 -10.04
C SER A 211 8.89 5.07 -11.25
N ARG A 212 8.56 4.25 -12.27
CA ARG A 212 7.81 4.69 -13.45
C ARG A 212 6.38 5.12 -13.08
N ILE A 213 5.68 4.33 -12.27
CA ILE A 213 4.33 4.66 -11.79
C ILE A 213 4.33 5.98 -11.01
N ARG A 214 5.33 6.17 -10.13
CA ARG A 214 5.53 7.45 -9.43
C ARG A 214 5.69 8.61 -10.39
N ALA A 215 6.64 8.50 -11.32
CA ALA A 215 6.95 9.58 -12.26
C ALA A 215 5.75 9.93 -13.15
N ASP A 216 5.02 8.93 -13.63
CA ASP A 216 3.85 9.13 -14.48
C ASP A 216 2.69 9.79 -13.72
N ALA A 217 2.48 9.42 -12.46
CA ALA A 217 1.45 10.02 -11.61
C ALA A 217 1.78 11.48 -11.27
N LEU A 218 3.00 11.75 -10.80
CA LEU A 218 3.40 13.08 -10.33
C LEU A 218 3.62 14.08 -11.47
N SER A 219 3.99 13.62 -12.67
CA SER A 219 4.09 14.48 -13.86
C SER A 219 2.74 14.72 -14.55
N GLY A 220 1.68 14.01 -14.14
CA GLY A 220 0.37 14.06 -14.80
C GLY A 220 0.30 13.33 -16.14
N ARG A 221 1.34 12.58 -16.54
CA ARG A 221 1.29 11.69 -17.71
C ARG A 221 0.20 10.63 -17.55
N SER A 222 0.06 10.07 -16.35
CA SER A 222 -1.11 9.27 -15.99
C SER A 222 -2.19 10.16 -15.38
N LYS A 223 -3.38 10.13 -15.98
CA LYS A 223 -4.57 10.84 -15.47
C LYS A 223 -5.47 9.96 -14.60
N THR A 224 -5.15 8.67 -14.49
CA THR A 224 -5.97 7.65 -13.83
C THR A 224 -5.21 6.90 -12.73
N THR A 225 -3.99 7.32 -12.41
CA THR A 225 -3.23 6.78 -11.27
C THR A 225 -3.49 7.64 -10.04
N ALA A 226 -3.87 6.99 -8.93
CA ALA A 226 -3.77 7.61 -7.61
C ALA A 226 -2.37 7.34 -7.02
N TRP A 227 -1.76 8.35 -6.43
CA TRP A 227 -0.45 8.30 -5.80
C TRP A 227 -0.45 9.11 -4.52
N ALA A 228 0.20 8.59 -3.48
CA ALA A 228 0.56 9.34 -2.29
C ALA A 228 1.95 8.92 -1.82
N GLU A 229 2.76 9.89 -1.42
CA GLU A 229 4.05 9.62 -0.81
C GLU A 229 4.43 10.59 0.31
N TRP A 230 5.25 10.07 1.20
CA TRP A 230 5.95 10.82 2.23
C TRP A 230 7.44 10.66 1.98
N SER A 231 8.02 11.69 1.37
CA SER A 231 9.37 11.69 0.82
C SER A 231 10.02 13.07 0.95
N VAL A 232 11.33 13.08 1.08
CA VAL A 232 12.16 14.26 0.84
C VAL A 232 12.48 14.38 -0.66
N PRO A 233 12.52 15.60 -1.22
CA PRO A 233 12.74 15.80 -2.65
C PRO A 233 14.18 15.46 -3.08
N GLU A 234 15.14 15.63 -2.18
CA GLU A 234 16.57 15.40 -2.40
C GLU A 234 17.22 14.78 -1.18
N LEU A 235 18.47 14.32 -1.32
CA LEU A 235 19.25 13.79 -0.20
C LEU A 235 19.60 14.94 0.75
N PRO A 236 19.09 14.96 2.00
CA PRO A 236 19.38 16.07 2.90
C PRO A 236 20.85 16.07 3.31
N GLU A 237 21.45 17.26 3.35
CA GLU A 237 22.78 17.47 3.91
C GLU A 237 22.82 17.05 5.38
N ASP A 238 21.79 17.47 6.14
CA ASP A 238 21.57 17.13 7.54
C ASP A 238 20.34 16.20 7.70
N PRO A 239 20.55 14.87 7.81
CA PRO A 239 19.46 13.93 8.06
C PRO A 239 18.91 13.99 9.50
N SER A 240 19.51 14.78 10.40
CA SER A 240 19.03 14.95 11.77
C SER A 240 17.95 16.03 11.93
N ASP A 241 17.63 16.74 10.84
CA ASP A 241 16.55 17.73 10.84
C ASP A 241 15.20 17.07 11.17
N ARG A 242 14.71 17.41 12.37
CA ARG A 242 13.46 16.92 12.94
C ARG A 242 12.23 17.33 12.11
N ALA A 243 12.32 18.41 11.33
CA ALA A 243 11.25 18.80 10.42
C ALA A 243 11.09 17.78 9.29
N LEU A 244 12.20 17.23 8.76
CA LEU A 244 12.17 16.18 7.75
C LEU A 244 11.57 14.89 8.31
N TRP A 245 11.87 14.57 9.58
CA TRP A 245 11.31 13.39 10.24
C TRP A 245 9.78 13.49 10.35
N ALA A 246 9.28 14.66 10.77
CA ALA A 246 7.85 14.93 10.83
C ALA A 246 7.21 14.92 9.43
N ALA A 247 7.86 15.51 8.43
CA ALA A 247 7.33 15.55 7.07
C ALA A 247 7.24 14.17 6.42
N ALA A 248 8.20 13.25 6.69
CA ALA A 248 8.28 11.95 6.01
C ALA A 248 7.66 10.78 6.78
N ASN A 249 7.41 10.90 8.09
CA ASN A 249 6.91 9.80 8.92
C ASN A 249 5.53 10.12 9.49
N PRO A 250 4.44 9.85 8.76
CA PRO A 250 3.10 10.21 9.21
C PRO A 250 2.68 9.50 10.52
N SER A 251 3.31 8.37 10.89
CA SER A 251 3.02 7.68 12.15
C SER A 251 3.94 8.09 13.31
N LEU A 252 4.79 9.11 13.12
CA LEU A 252 5.59 9.72 14.18
C LEU A 252 4.67 10.37 15.23
N GLY A 253 4.88 10.04 16.50
CA GLY A 253 4.03 10.46 17.61
C GLY A 253 2.78 9.60 17.81
N ILE A 254 2.48 8.67 16.90
CA ILE A 254 1.39 7.68 16.99
C ILE A 254 1.97 6.31 17.39
N THR A 255 2.69 5.65 16.48
CA THR A 255 3.34 4.35 16.71
C THR A 255 4.87 4.45 16.66
N ILE A 256 5.41 5.42 15.93
CA ILE A 256 6.85 5.68 15.85
C ILE A 256 7.21 6.75 16.86
N ARG A 257 8.29 6.53 17.62
CA ARG A 257 8.84 7.52 18.55
C ARG A 257 10.01 8.24 17.91
N GLU A 258 10.17 9.51 18.25
CA GLU A 258 11.30 10.33 17.81
C GLU A 258 12.65 9.69 18.18
N SER A 259 12.76 9.16 19.41
CA SER A 259 13.97 8.46 19.87
C SER A 259 14.33 7.23 19.03
N THR A 260 13.34 6.58 18.42
CA THR A 260 13.58 5.45 17.51
C THR A 260 14.23 5.94 16.22
N ILE A 261 13.75 7.06 15.66
CA ILE A 261 14.34 7.67 14.47
C ILE A 261 15.78 8.13 14.75
N ALA A 262 16.00 8.79 15.90
CA ALA A 262 17.35 9.21 16.30
C ALA A 262 18.31 8.03 16.44
N GLY A 263 17.89 6.93 17.09
CA GLY A 263 18.72 5.74 17.24
C GLY A 263 19.01 5.01 15.92
N GLU A 264 18.10 5.08 14.95
CA GLU A 264 18.35 4.55 13.60
C GLU A 264 19.36 5.42 12.83
N LEU A 265 19.31 6.74 12.99
CA LEU A 265 20.26 7.67 12.38
C LEU A 265 21.70 7.38 12.85
N GLU A 266 21.88 7.07 14.13
CA GLU A 266 23.20 6.70 14.70
C GLU A 266 23.78 5.41 14.09
N GLN A 267 22.93 4.53 13.55
CA GLN A 267 23.31 3.19 13.08
C GLN A 267 23.35 3.07 11.55
N MET A 268 22.90 4.09 10.81
CA MET A 268 22.78 4.05 9.35
C MET A 268 23.58 5.16 8.70
N GLY A 269 24.23 4.86 7.57
CA GLY A 269 24.80 5.88 6.70
C GLY A 269 23.70 6.80 6.13
N ARG A 270 24.07 8.04 5.82
CA ARG A 270 23.16 9.12 5.39
C ARG A 270 22.15 8.70 4.32
N GLU A 271 22.61 8.09 3.24
CA GLU A 271 21.75 7.67 2.13
C GLU A 271 20.77 6.56 2.51
N ARG A 272 21.24 5.56 3.27
CA ARG A 272 20.37 4.49 3.76
C ARG A 272 19.31 5.05 4.69
N PHE A 273 19.69 5.94 5.61
CA PHE A 273 18.73 6.60 6.49
C PHE A 273 17.71 7.42 5.69
N ALA A 274 18.18 8.25 4.75
CA ALA A 274 17.30 9.07 3.91
C ALA A 274 16.29 8.21 3.13
N ARG A 275 16.72 7.08 2.56
CA ARG A 275 15.82 6.15 1.86
C ARG A 275 14.80 5.52 2.79
N GLU A 276 15.27 4.92 3.89
CA GLU A 276 14.45 4.07 4.76
C GLU A 276 13.52 4.84 5.68
N ARG A 277 13.92 6.06 6.05
CA ARG A 277 13.25 6.88 7.06
C ARG A 277 12.74 8.22 6.53
N LEU A 278 13.33 8.76 5.46
CA LEU A 278 12.90 10.03 4.86
C LEU A 278 12.24 9.86 3.49
N GLY A 279 12.11 8.62 2.98
CA GLY A 279 11.45 8.34 1.71
C GLY A 279 12.18 8.94 0.52
N TRP A 280 13.51 9.11 0.62
CA TRP A 280 14.32 9.66 -0.47
C TRP A 280 14.40 8.70 -1.67
N TRP A 281 14.11 9.23 -2.86
CA TRP A 281 14.24 8.55 -4.15
C TRP A 281 15.55 8.95 -4.82
N SER A 282 16.43 8.00 -5.14
CA SER A 282 17.64 8.31 -5.89
C SER A 282 17.32 8.61 -7.36
N GLU A 283 17.97 9.63 -7.92
CA GLU A 283 17.72 10.10 -9.29
C GLU A 283 18.19 9.13 -10.38
N GLN A 284 19.05 8.17 -10.04
CA GLN A 284 19.83 7.33 -10.97
C GLN A 284 19.02 6.41 -11.91
N ARG A 285 17.68 6.48 -11.93
CA ARG A 285 16.84 5.57 -12.72
C ARG A 285 15.80 6.24 -13.61
N ALA A 286 15.70 7.57 -13.61
CA ALA A 286 14.76 8.28 -14.47
C ALA A 286 15.22 8.41 -15.94
N GLU A 287 16.48 8.09 -16.25
CA GLU A 287 17.08 8.32 -17.59
C GLU A 287 17.11 7.10 -18.53
N ALA A 288 16.44 6.00 -18.23
CA ALA A 288 16.28 4.92 -19.20
C ALA A 288 14.95 5.07 -19.97
N VAL A 289 14.94 5.97 -20.95
CA VAL A 289 13.95 6.03 -22.04
C VAL A 289 14.65 5.71 -23.36
#